data_AF-A0A633DG48-F1
#
_entry.id   AF-A0A633DG48-F1
#
_cell.length_a   1.000
_cell.length_b   1.000
_cell.length_c   1.000
_cell.angle_alpha   90.00
_cell.angle_beta   90.00
_cell.angle_gamma   90.00
#
_symmetry.space_group_name_H-M   'P 1'
#
loop_
_entity.id
_entity.type
_entity.pdbx_description
1 polymer ?
#
loop_
_entity_poly.entity_id
_entity_poly.type
_entity_poly.pdbx_seq_one_letter_code
_entity_poly.pdbx_strand_id
1 'polypeptide(L)'
;MPSVSSVTICSNALLALGASPVNSFEESTDIARLCANKYPTIRDSVLRSHPWGCATRRVILSPEMNKPAFGFNFQFPLPGDLLRILSVGEEGHSLRYRVEGRFILADINLLPLRYIWRNDDESSWDSMLIRATEITVAAELAYAVTASSAMAQLMEQKAQLIMQQARTYDSQEEPPETLYGTPSYDARF
;
A
#
# COMPACT_ATOMS: atom_id res chain seq x y z
N MET A 1 -7.42 17.47 17.88
CA MET A 1 -6.35 16.45 17.82
C MET A 1 -5.39 16.88 16.73
N PRO A 2 -4.06 16.75 16.89
CA PRO A 2 -3.15 17.07 15.81
C PRO A 2 -3.53 16.24 14.58
N SER A 3 -3.73 16.89 13.43
CA SER A 3 -4.04 16.20 12.18
C SER A 3 -2.83 15.36 11.77
N VAL A 4 -3.06 14.07 11.55
CA VAL A 4 -2.03 13.18 10.99
C VAL A 4 -1.74 13.64 9.56
N SER A 5 -0.46 13.77 9.24
CA SER A 5 0.03 14.18 7.92
C SER A 5 1.42 13.58 7.70
N SER A 6 1.84 13.54 6.44
CA SER A 6 3.22 13.22 6.06
C SER A 6 4.29 13.95 6.89
N VAL A 7 4.09 15.24 7.18
CA VAL A 7 4.99 16.06 8.01
C VAL A 7 4.98 15.57 9.46
N THR A 8 3.80 15.35 10.04
CA THR A 8 3.66 14.84 11.42
C THR A 8 4.34 13.47 11.59
N ILE A 9 4.17 12.57 10.61
CA ILE A 9 4.80 11.23 10.63
C ILE A 9 6.33 11.35 10.59
N CYS A 10 6.86 12.17 9.69
CA CYS A 10 8.31 12.39 9.59
C CYS A 10 8.87 13.03 10.87
N SER A 11 8.15 13.98 11.46
CA SER A 11 8.54 14.62 12.72
C SER A 11 8.57 13.65 13.89
N ASN A 12 7.56 12.78 14.01
CA ASN A 12 7.56 11.73 15.03
C ASN A 12 8.71 10.72 14.82
N ALA A 13 9.03 10.40 13.57
CA ALA A 13 10.16 9.55 13.24
C ALA A 13 11.51 10.20 13.65
N LEU A 14 11.69 11.50 13.38
CA LEU A 14 12.89 12.25 13.78
C LEU A 14 13.04 12.34 15.30
N LEU A 15 11.94 12.59 16.01
CA LEU A 15 11.92 12.59 17.47
C LEU A 15 12.32 11.23 18.05
N ALA A 16 11.90 10.12 17.41
CA ALA A 16 12.31 8.77 17.82
C ALA A 16 13.82 8.51 17.64
N LEU A 17 14.48 9.28 16.76
CA LEU A 17 15.93 9.26 16.55
C LEU A 17 16.68 10.28 17.43
N GLY A 18 15.97 11.08 18.23
CA GLY A 18 16.55 12.14 19.06
C GLY A 18 16.86 13.44 18.31
N ALA A 19 16.35 13.60 17.08
CA ALA A 19 16.50 14.82 16.29
C ALA A 19 15.34 15.80 16.50
N SER A 20 15.53 17.06 16.09
CA SER A 20 14.47 18.06 16.10
C SER A 20 13.39 17.75 15.05
N PRO A 21 12.10 18.00 15.36
CA PRO A 21 11.01 17.79 14.41
C PRO A 21 11.04 18.83 13.28
N VAL A 22 10.29 18.55 12.20
CA VAL A 22 10.04 19.48 11.09
C VAL A 22 8.60 20.00 11.14
N ASN A 23 8.37 21.25 10.77
CA ASN A 23 7.02 21.85 10.69
C ASN A 23 6.50 21.90 9.25
N SER A 24 7.39 21.86 8.26
CA SER A 24 7.07 21.77 6.84
C SER A 24 8.18 21.10 6.03
N PHE A 25 7.81 20.48 4.92
CA PHE A 25 8.76 19.98 3.91
C PHE A 25 9.38 21.09 3.05
N GLU A 26 8.84 22.30 3.11
CA GLU A 26 9.37 23.48 2.42
C GLU A 26 10.46 24.21 3.22
N GLU A 27 10.74 23.77 4.44
CA GLU A 27 11.82 24.33 5.24
C GLU A 27 13.17 24.14 4.55
N SER A 28 14.03 25.15 4.65
CA SER A 28 15.35 25.14 4.00
C SER A 28 16.39 24.30 4.75
N THR A 29 15.99 23.21 5.42
CA THR A 29 16.87 22.31 6.16
C THR A 29 17.15 21.03 5.36
N ASP A 30 18.34 20.44 5.53
CA ASP A 30 18.69 19.18 4.87
C ASP A 30 17.76 18.04 5.29
N ILE A 31 17.34 18.03 6.56
CA ILE A 31 16.44 17.02 7.13
C ILE A 31 15.05 17.12 6.50
N ALA A 32 14.48 18.33 6.35
CA ALA A 32 13.18 18.50 5.71
C ALA A 32 13.20 18.01 4.25
N ARG A 33 14.24 18.35 3.48
CA ARG A 33 14.43 17.84 2.11
C ARG A 33 14.57 16.32 2.07
N LEU A 34 15.30 15.74 3.02
CA LEU A 34 15.47 14.30 3.12
C LEU A 34 14.13 13.59 3.36
N CYS A 35 13.34 14.09 4.33
CA CYS A 35 11.99 13.59 4.61
C CYS A 35 11.08 13.71 3.39
N ALA A 36 11.03 14.89 2.74
CA ALA A 36 10.21 15.15 1.57
C ALA A 36 10.50 14.19 0.41
N ASN A 37 11.78 13.84 0.19
CA ASN A 37 12.20 12.93 -0.88
C ASN A 37 11.95 11.46 -0.54
N LYS A 38 12.15 11.06 0.73
CA LYS A 38 12.08 9.65 1.13
C LYS A 38 10.66 9.21 1.45
N TYR A 39 9.88 10.05 2.10
CA TYR A 39 8.56 9.70 2.63
C TYR A 39 7.61 9.12 1.56
N PRO A 40 7.45 9.71 0.35
CA PRO A 40 6.53 9.16 -0.65
C PRO A 40 6.88 7.73 -1.06
N THR A 41 8.16 7.40 -1.15
CA THR A 41 8.63 6.05 -1.51
C THR A 41 8.36 5.06 -0.37
N ILE A 42 8.59 5.49 0.87
CA ILE A 42 8.35 4.67 2.06
C ILE A 42 6.85 4.38 2.22
N ARG A 43 5.99 5.41 2.10
CA ARG A 43 4.54 5.26 2.10
C ARG A 43 4.10 4.23 1.06
N ASP A 44 4.50 4.42 -0.21
CA ASP A 44 4.06 3.55 -1.29
C ASP A 44 4.52 2.09 -1.05
N SER A 45 5.70 1.89 -0.46
CA SER A 45 6.19 0.55 -0.06
C SER A 45 5.38 -0.06 1.08
N VAL A 46 5.09 0.71 2.14
CA VAL A 46 4.31 0.27 3.30
C VAL A 46 2.88 -0.08 2.90
N LEU A 47 2.22 0.79 2.14
CA LEU A 47 0.86 0.56 1.63
C LEU A 47 0.82 -0.65 0.71
N ARG A 48 1.81 -0.84 -0.17
CA ARG A 48 1.89 -2.01 -1.05
C ARG A 48 2.13 -3.33 -0.30
N SER A 49 2.64 -3.29 0.93
CA SER A 49 3.12 -4.49 1.64
C SER A 49 2.00 -5.42 2.12
N HIS A 50 0.81 -4.89 2.37
CA HIS A 50 -0.35 -5.60 2.92
C HIS A 50 -1.64 -4.95 2.39
N PRO A 51 -2.73 -5.69 2.15
CA PRO A 51 -3.99 -5.11 1.67
C PRO A 51 -4.74 -4.36 2.79
N TRP A 52 -4.14 -3.30 3.32
CA TRP A 52 -4.74 -2.49 4.38
C TRP A 52 -6.15 -2.05 3.98
N GLY A 53 -7.11 -2.14 4.90
CA GLY A 53 -8.50 -1.75 4.63
C GLY A 53 -8.61 -0.30 4.12
N CYS A 54 -7.85 0.62 4.74
CA CYS A 54 -7.80 2.03 4.35
C CYS A 54 -7.12 2.33 2.99
N ALA A 55 -6.39 1.37 2.42
CA ALA A 55 -5.68 1.53 1.15
C ALA A 55 -6.18 0.56 0.06
N THR A 56 -7.28 -0.14 0.30
CA THR A 56 -7.89 -1.06 -0.65
C THR A 56 -9.09 -0.40 -1.33
N ARG A 57 -9.16 -0.46 -2.66
CA ARG A 57 -10.24 0.12 -3.47
C ARG A 57 -10.75 -0.89 -4.50
N ARG A 58 -12.05 -0.78 -4.81
CA ARG A 58 -12.72 -1.50 -5.90
C ARG A 58 -13.10 -0.52 -7.00
N VAL A 59 -12.91 -0.92 -8.25
CA VAL A 59 -13.31 -0.15 -9.44
C VAL A 59 -13.76 -1.10 -10.54
N ILE A 60 -14.69 -0.65 -11.38
CA ILE A 60 -15.06 -1.33 -12.62
C ILE A 60 -14.39 -0.57 -13.76
N LEU A 61 -13.44 -1.20 -14.44
CA LEU A 61 -12.75 -0.61 -15.57
C LEU A 61 -13.54 -0.83 -16.86
N SER A 62 -13.58 0.22 -17.69
CA SER A 62 -14.10 0.16 -19.06
C SER A 62 -12.95 -0.10 -20.05
N PRO A 63 -13.21 -0.82 -21.15
CA PRO A 63 -12.17 -1.16 -22.13
C PRO A 63 -11.77 0.07 -22.94
N GLU A 64 -10.52 0.10 -23.38
CA GLU A 64 -10.10 1.09 -24.36
C GLU A 64 -10.62 0.78 -25.77
N MET A 65 -10.70 1.82 -26.59
CA MET A 65 -11.02 1.70 -28.01
C MET A 65 -9.95 0.91 -28.78
N ASN A 66 -8.68 1.09 -28.39
CA ASN A 66 -7.57 0.33 -28.95
C ASN A 66 -7.56 -1.05 -28.34
N LYS A 67 -7.50 -2.08 -29.17
CA LYS A 67 -7.47 -3.49 -28.75
C LYS A 67 -6.05 -4.05 -28.84
N PRO A 68 -5.73 -5.10 -28.06
CA PRO A 68 -4.52 -5.89 -28.27
C PRO A 68 -4.44 -6.41 -29.70
N ALA A 69 -3.22 -6.54 -30.24
CA ALA A 69 -3.03 -7.03 -31.61
C ALA A 69 -3.54 -8.47 -31.82
N PHE A 70 -3.46 -9.31 -30.78
CA PHE A 70 -4.00 -10.68 -30.77
C PHE A 70 -4.18 -11.19 -29.33
N GLY A 71 -4.81 -12.36 -29.18
CA GLY A 71 -4.85 -13.15 -27.95
C GLY A 71 -5.93 -12.79 -26.92
N PHE A 72 -6.33 -11.51 -26.86
CA PHE A 72 -7.42 -11.00 -26.03
C PHE A 72 -8.28 -9.98 -26.80
N ASN A 73 -9.56 -9.89 -26.44
CA ASN A 73 -10.51 -9.01 -27.13
C ASN A 73 -10.47 -7.55 -26.64
N PHE A 74 -10.04 -7.31 -25.40
CA PHE A 74 -10.07 -5.99 -24.75
C PHE A 74 -8.80 -5.73 -23.94
N GLN A 75 -8.48 -4.44 -23.77
CA GLN A 75 -7.47 -3.96 -22.83
C GLN A 75 -8.07 -2.86 -21.94
N PHE A 76 -7.64 -2.81 -20.68
CA PHE A 76 -8.17 -1.94 -19.64
C PHE A 76 -7.03 -1.14 -19.00
N PRO A 77 -7.11 0.20 -18.94
CA PRO A 77 -6.05 1.02 -18.37
C PRO A 77 -6.01 0.85 -16.84
N LEU A 78 -4.83 0.61 -16.29
CA LEU A 78 -4.62 0.55 -14.85
C LEU A 78 -4.74 1.95 -14.23
N PRO A 79 -5.46 2.09 -13.09
CA PRO A 79 -5.54 3.35 -12.36
C PRO A 79 -4.17 3.96 -12.07
N GLY A 80 -4.03 5.28 -12.23
CA GLY A 80 -2.75 6.00 -12.06
C GLY A 80 -2.18 5.92 -10.63
N ASP A 81 -3.06 5.73 -9.65
CA ASP A 81 -2.77 5.57 -8.22
C ASP A 81 -2.53 4.10 -7.82
N LEU A 82 -2.55 3.15 -8.77
CA LEU A 82 -2.43 1.73 -8.44
C LEU A 82 -1.03 1.37 -7.92
N LEU A 83 -0.99 0.86 -6.69
CA LEU A 83 0.20 0.31 -6.07
C LEU A 83 0.28 -1.21 -6.24
N ARG A 84 -0.80 -1.99 -6.11
CA ARG A 84 -0.77 -3.46 -6.26
C ARG A 84 -2.15 -4.00 -6.64
N ILE A 85 -2.21 -4.95 -7.59
CA ILE A 85 -3.44 -5.67 -7.90
C ILE A 85 -3.69 -6.73 -6.82
N LEU A 86 -4.92 -6.83 -6.32
CA LEU A 86 -5.35 -7.86 -5.36
C LEU A 86 -6.20 -8.93 -6.05
N SER A 87 -7.23 -8.52 -6.81
CA SER A 87 -8.06 -9.43 -7.58
C SER A 87 -8.57 -8.78 -8.86
N VAL A 88 -8.72 -9.59 -9.91
CA VAL A 88 -9.27 -9.20 -11.21
C VAL A 88 -10.46 -10.09 -11.51
N GLY A 89 -11.62 -9.48 -11.76
CA GLY A 89 -12.90 -10.17 -11.85
C GLY A 89 -13.64 -10.24 -10.50
N GLU A 90 -14.82 -10.86 -10.52
CA GLU A 90 -15.62 -11.09 -9.33
C GLU A 90 -15.06 -12.28 -8.52
N GLU A 91 -15.22 -12.21 -7.20
CA GLU A 91 -14.81 -13.29 -6.30
C GLU A 91 -15.55 -14.59 -6.64
N GLY A 92 -14.83 -15.71 -6.65
CA GLY A 92 -15.38 -17.02 -7.03
C GLY A 92 -15.42 -17.30 -8.54
N HIS A 93 -15.04 -16.35 -9.40
CA HIS A 93 -15.05 -16.55 -10.86
C HIS A 93 -13.63 -16.57 -11.45
N SER A 94 -13.28 -17.64 -12.16
CA SER A 94 -12.01 -17.69 -12.89
C SER A 94 -12.08 -16.83 -14.16
N LEU A 95 -11.32 -15.75 -14.18
CA LEU A 95 -11.16 -14.88 -15.35
C LEU A 95 -9.77 -15.07 -15.98
N ARG A 96 -9.73 -15.32 -17.28
CA ARG A 96 -8.47 -15.29 -18.05
C ARG A 96 -8.08 -13.83 -18.27
N TYR A 97 -6.97 -13.41 -17.69
CA TYR A 97 -6.42 -12.07 -17.89
C TYR A 97 -4.89 -12.09 -17.99
N ARG A 98 -4.32 -10.99 -18.47
CA ARG A 98 -2.88 -10.73 -18.43
C ARG A 98 -2.62 -9.27 -18.13
N VAL A 99 -1.57 -8.98 -17.36
CA VAL A 99 -1.12 -7.61 -17.11
C VAL A 99 0.06 -7.32 -18.02
N GLU A 100 -0.04 -6.32 -18.89
CA GLU A 100 1.03 -5.89 -19.79
C GLU A 100 1.18 -4.37 -19.74
N GLY A 101 2.37 -3.88 -19.40
CA GLY A 101 2.62 -2.46 -19.23
C GLY A 101 1.68 -1.83 -18.19
N ARG A 102 0.87 -0.86 -18.64
CA ARG A 102 -0.15 -0.18 -17.83
C ARG A 102 -1.57 -0.67 -18.12
N PHE A 103 -1.72 -1.87 -18.67
CA PHE A 103 -3.01 -2.43 -19.07
C PHE A 103 -3.27 -3.83 -18.48
N ILE A 104 -4.54 -4.15 -18.28
CA ILE A 104 -5.04 -5.52 -18.10
C ILE A 104 -5.71 -5.93 -19.40
N LEU A 105 -5.32 -7.07 -19.96
CA LEU A 105 -5.95 -7.68 -21.11
C LEU A 105 -6.91 -8.76 -20.62
N ALA A 106 -8.15 -8.76 -21.12
CA ALA A 106 -9.16 -9.75 -20.74
C ALA A 106 -10.23 -9.89 -21.83
N ASP A 107 -11.01 -10.97 -21.74
CA ASP A 107 -12.07 -11.30 -22.70
C ASP A 107 -13.48 -10.95 -22.15
N ILE A 108 -13.57 -9.89 -21.36
CA ILE A 108 -14.82 -9.36 -20.79
C ILE A 108 -14.96 -7.87 -21.12
N ASN A 109 -16.20 -7.33 -21.09
CA ASN A 109 -16.47 -5.94 -21.47
C ASN A 109 -16.45 -4.96 -20.30
N LEU A 110 -16.61 -5.42 -19.06
CA LEU A 110 -16.47 -4.62 -17.85
C LEU A 110 -15.61 -5.41 -16.89
N LEU A 111 -14.54 -4.80 -16.39
CA LEU A 111 -13.54 -5.52 -15.59
C LEU A 111 -13.56 -5.02 -14.14
N PRO A 112 -14.17 -5.77 -13.21
CA PRO A 112 -14.02 -5.52 -11.79
C PRO A 112 -12.56 -5.69 -11.37
N LEU A 113 -12.03 -4.73 -10.64
CA LEU A 113 -10.66 -4.72 -10.14
C LEU A 113 -10.68 -4.34 -8.66
N ARG A 114 -10.03 -5.15 -7.83
CA ARG A 114 -9.66 -4.81 -6.46
C ARG A 114 -8.15 -4.59 -6.40
N TYR A 115 -7.73 -3.45 -5.87
CA TYR A 115 -6.33 -3.05 -5.85
C TYR A 115 -5.99 -2.21 -4.63
N ILE A 116 -4.71 -2.19 -4.29
CA ILE A 116 -4.13 -1.25 -3.34
C ILE A 116 -3.87 0.05 -4.09
N TRP A 117 -4.48 1.13 -3.65
CA TRP A 117 -4.28 2.47 -4.22
C TRP A 117 -3.34 3.30 -3.35
N ARG A 118 -2.69 4.29 -3.96
CA ARG A 118 -1.84 5.27 -3.27
C ARG A 118 -2.72 6.23 -2.48
N ASN A 119 -3.05 5.83 -1.26
CA ASN A 119 -3.72 6.70 -0.31
C ASN A 119 -2.73 7.72 0.27
N ASP A 120 -2.86 8.97 -0.13
CA ASP A 120 -2.07 10.10 0.34
C ASP A 120 -2.75 10.92 1.45
N ASP A 121 -3.95 10.52 1.87
CA ASP A 121 -4.61 11.05 3.07
C ASP A 121 -4.24 10.20 4.29
N GLU A 122 -3.14 10.57 4.95
CA GLU A 122 -2.69 9.87 6.14
C GLU A 122 -3.66 9.94 7.32
N SER A 123 -4.60 10.89 7.32
CA SER A 123 -5.60 11.00 8.37
C SER A 123 -6.66 9.89 8.31
N SER A 124 -6.78 9.23 7.15
CA SER A 124 -7.71 8.12 6.94
C SER A 124 -7.10 6.75 7.32
N TRP A 125 -5.84 6.71 7.74
CA TRP A 125 -5.14 5.47 8.03
C TRP A 125 -5.42 4.96 9.43
N ASP A 126 -5.32 3.64 9.61
CA ASP A 126 -5.36 3.05 10.94
C ASP A 126 -4.16 3.51 11.80
N SER A 127 -4.40 3.61 13.10
CA SER A 127 -3.42 4.03 14.11
C SER A 127 -2.16 3.16 14.14
N MET A 128 -2.29 1.84 13.96
CA MET A 128 -1.15 0.93 13.92
C MET A 128 -0.40 1.03 12.59
N LEU A 129 -1.08 1.31 11.49
CA LEU A 129 -0.44 1.60 10.20
C LEU A 129 0.38 2.90 10.26
N ILE A 130 -0.16 3.96 10.86
CA ILE A 130 0.56 5.22 11.10
C ILE A 130 1.82 4.92 11.92
N ARG A 131 1.67 4.18 13.03
CA ARG A 131 2.79 3.83 13.89
C ARG A 131 3.86 2.99 13.17
N ALA A 132 3.45 2.02 12.36
CA ALA A 132 4.37 1.21 11.56
C ALA A 132 5.13 2.09 10.55
N THR A 133 4.44 3.04 9.93
CA THR A 133 5.04 3.98 8.97
C THR A 133 6.03 4.92 9.64
N GLU A 134 5.70 5.49 10.80
CA GLU A 134 6.63 6.33 11.59
C GLU A 134 7.96 5.61 11.88
N ILE A 135 7.90 4.38 12.37
CA ILE A 135 9.10 3.61 12.71
C ILE A 135 9.86 3.18 11.44
N THR A 136 9.15 2.88 10.35
CA THR A 136 9.78 2.58 9.06
C THR A 136 10.52 3.80 8.50
N VAL A 137 9.92 5.00 8.60
CA VAL A 137 10.60 6.25 8.26
C VAL A 137 11.81 6.47 9.17
N ALA A 138 11.68 6.24 10.48
CA ALA A 138 12.80 6.36 11.40
C ALA A 138 13.95 5.42 11.03
N ALA A 139 13.66 4.17 10.63
CA ALA A 139 14.67 3.21 10.18
C ALA A 139 15.44 3.69 8.95
N GLU A 140 14.72 4.16 7.92
CA GLU A 140 15.31 4.66 6.68
C GLU A 140 16.15 5.94 6.87
N LEU A 141 15.77 6.77 7.84
CA LEU A 141 16.46 8.02 8.14
C LEU A 141 17.56 7.87 9.21
N ALA A 142 17.59 6.76 9.96
CA ALA A 142 18.42 6.58 11.13
C ALA A 142 19.91 6.85 10.87
N TYR A 143 20.47 6.26 9.81
CA TYR A 143 21.89 6.46 9.50
C TYR A 143 22.19 7.90 9.07
N ALA A 144 21.34 8.49 8.23
CA ALA A 144 21.52 9.86 7.76
C ALA A 144 21.43 10.90 8.89
N VAL A 145 20.62 10.63 9.90
CA VAL A 145 20.39 11.56 11.03
C VAL A 145 21.40 11.35 12.16
N THR A 146 21.75 10.10 12.48
CA THR A 146 22.53 9.78 13.69
C THR A 146 23.97 9.36 13.41
N ALA A 147 24.33 9.09 12.15
CA ALA A 147 25.60 8.49 11.73
C ALA A 147 25.94 7.14 12.42
N SER A 148 24.94 6.47 13.01
CA SER A 148 25.11 5.21 13.74
C SER A 148 24.45 4.05 13.00
N SER A 149 25.26 3.11 12.52
CA SER A 149 24.76 1.87 11.90
C SER A 149 24.03 0.98 12.91
N ALA A 150 24.44 1.00 14.18
CA ALA A 150 23.76 0.28 15.26
C ALA A 150 22.34 0.80 15.49
N MET A 151 22.15 2.13 15.43
CA MET A 151 20.82 2.73 15.53
C MET A 151 19.94 2.37 14.33
N ALA A 152 20.50 2.38 13.11
CA ALA A 152 19.78 1.98 11.91
C ALA A 152 19.29 0.53 12.00
N GLN A 153 20.17 -0.41 12.37
CA GLN A 153 19.80 -1.83 12.55
C GLN A 153 18.74 -2.02 13.64
N LEU A 154 18.84 -1.28 14.75
CA LEU A 154 17.84 -1.34 15.82
C LEU A 154 16.45 -0.87 15.33
N MET A 155 16.41 0.24 14.59
CA MET A 155 15.16 0.78 14.06
C MET A 155 14.58 -0.12 12.96
N GLU A 156 15.39 -0.74 12.11
CA GLU A 156 14.95 -1.74 11.14
C GLU A 156 14.27 -2.95 11.84
N GLN A 157 14.88 -3.49 12.89
CA GLN A 157 14.29 -4.58 13.67
C GLN A 157 12.96 -4.16 14.30
N LYS A 158 12.90 -2.95 14.86
CA LYS A 158 11.66 -2.40 15.44
C LYS A 158 10.59 -2.18 14.38
N ALA A 159 10.95 -1.69 13.19
CA ALA A 159 10.03 -1.49 12.08
C ALA A 159 9.39 -2.81 11.64
N GLN A 160 10.20 -3.88 11.52
CA GLN A 160 9.71 -5.21 11.19
C GLN A 160 8.72 -5.75 12.23
N LEU A 161 9.03 -5.60 13.52
CA LEU A 161 8.15 -6.05 14.62
C LEU A 161 6.80 -5.31 14.60
N ILE A 162 6.82 -3.98 14.53
CA ILE A 162 5.60 -3.17 14.54
C ILE A 162 4.77 -3.41 13.27
N MET A 163 5.43 -3.61 12.12
CA MET A 163 4.75 -3.96 10.87
C MET A 163 4.01 -5.29 10.98
N GLN A 164 4.61 -6.30 11.62
CA GLN A 164 3.93 -7.58 11.87
C GLN A 164 2.71 -7.43 12.77
N GLN A 165 2.81 -6.61 13.82
CA GLN A 165 1.68 -6.31 14.72
C GLN A 165 0.56 -5.58 13.99
N ALA A 166 0.88 -4.54 13.22
CA ALA A 166 -0.08 -3.79 12.42
C ALA A 166 -0.84 -4.70 11.45
N ARG A 167 -0.13 -5.59 10.73
CA ARG A 167 -0.78 -6.58 9.85
C ARG A 167 -1.70 -7.53 10.60
N THR A 168 -1.29 -7.96 11.80
CA THR A 168 -2.08 -8.87 12.63
C THR A 168 -3.38 -8.21 13.06
N TYR A 169 -3.34 -6.95 13.50
CA TYR A 169 -4.54 -6.21 13.90
C TYR A 169 -5.47 -5.96 12.71
N ASP A 170 -4.94 -5.46 11.59
CA ASP A 170 -5.73 -5.23 10.37
C ASP A 170 -6.40 -6.53 9.88
N SER A 171 -5.68 -7.66 9.88
CA SER A 171 -6.24 -8.96 9.50
C SER A 171 -7.31 -9.50 10.46
N GLN A 172 -7.32 -9.06 11.72
CA GLN A 172 -8.34 -9.46 12.71
C GLN A 172 -9.63 -8.64 12.60
N GLU A 173 -9.57 -7.44 12.01
CA GLU A 173 -10.73 -6.59 11.76
C GLU A 173 -11.52 -7.05 10.52
N GLU A 174 -10.87 -7.75 9.60
CA GLU A 174 -11.52 -8.35 8.44
C GLU A 174 -12.20 -9.68 8.81
N PRO A 175 -13.47 -9.88 8.42
CA PRO A 175 -14.06 -11.21 8.51
C PRO A 175 -13.24 -12.18 7.64
N PRO A 176 -13.05 -13.44 8.07
CA PRO A 176 -12.30 -14.41 7.27
C PRO A 176 -12.90 -14.48 5.87
N GLU A 177 -12.07 -14.34 4.84
CA GLU A 177 -12.48 -14.49 3.45
C GLU A 177 -13.09 -15.90 3.32
N THR A 178 -14.41 -15.93 3.22
CA THR A 178 -15.15 -17.17 3.16
C THR A 178 -14.83 -17.77 1.80
N LEU A 179 -14.14 -18.91 1.80
CA LEU A 179 -13.93 -19.75 0.63
C LEU A 179 -15.28 -20.31 0.16
N TYR A 180 -16.15 -19.47 -0.39
CA TYR A 180 -17.38 -19.89 -1.04
C TYR A 180 -17.02 -20.46 -2.41
N GLY A 181 -16.79 -21.77 -2.44
CA GLY A 181 -16.60 -22.57 -3.66
C GLY A 181 -15.79 -23.83 -3.31
N THR A 182 -16.40 -24.95 -2.94
CA THR A 182 -17.32 -25.72 -3.79
C THR A 182 -18.50 -26.29 -3.01
N PRO A 183 -19.76 -26.14 -3.45
CA PRO A 183 -20.77 -27.09 -3.07
C PRO A 183 -20.54 -28.36 -3.91
N SER A 184 -20.00 -29.43 -3.31
CA SER A 184 -19.92 -30.74 -3.94
C SER A 184 -21.32 -31.33 -4.05
N TYR A 185 -22.07 -30.92 -5.08
CA TYR A 185 -23.39 -31.47 -5.42
C TYR A 185 -23.34 -32.77 -6.23
N ASP A 186 -22.18 -33.43 -6.37
CA ASP A 186 -22.05 -34.71 -7.08
C ASP A 186 -21.46 -35.82 -6.20
N ALA A 187 -22.13 -36.12 -5.09
CA ALA A 187 -21.89 -37.36 -4.33
C ALA A 187 -23.20 -38.07 -4.01
N ARG A 188 -24.07 -38.21 -5.03
CA ARG A 188 -25.16 -39.20 -5.06
C ARG A 188 -25.41 -39.66 -6.48
N PHE A 189 -24.64 -40.64 -6.95
CA PHE A 189 -25.10 -41.78 -7.74
C PHE A 189 -24.11 -42.93 -7.56
#